data_AF-A0A6G2D614-F1
#
_entry.id   AF-A0A6G2D614-F1
#
_cell.length_a   1.000
_cell.length_b   1.000
_cell.length_c   1.000
_cell.angle_alpha   90.00
_cell.angle_beta   90.00
_cell.angle_gamma   90.00
#
_symmetry.space_group_name_H-M   'P 1'
#
loop_
_entity.id
_entity.type
_entity.pdbx_description
1 polymer ?
#
loop_
_entity_poly.entity_id
_entity_poly.type
_entity_poly.pdbx_seq_one_letter_code
_entity_poly.pdbx_strand_id
1 'polypeptide(L)'
;LGVFVLAFGLIWKKERTTMRFVLASLAGTLGLTLAMLVLNYVYAVPLYAKFANFDIEKILGLSNYLMTMVLPFNLIEGIIFAISFWLLFVLLKPTLKYYER
;
A
#
# COMPACT_ATOMS: atom_id res chain seq x y z
N LEU A 1 -3.42 2.69 -1.66
CA LEU A 1 -2.94 4.01 -1.17
C LEU A 1 -3.40 4.42 0.24
N GLY A 2 -4.69 4.66 0.52
CA GLY A 2 -5.12 5.31 1.79
C GLY A 2 -4.64 4.62 3.07
N VAL A 3 -4.72 3.28 3.12
CA VAL A 3 -4.25 2.49 4.27
C VAL A 3 -2.75 2.65 4.52
N PHE A 4 -1.94 2.66 3.46
CA PHE A 4 -0.50 2.88 3.55
C PHE A 4 -0.21 4.25 4.17
N VAL A 5 -0.81 5.32 3.63
CA VAL A 5 -0.58 6.69 4.10
C VAL A 5 -0.99 6.87 5.56
N LEU A 6 -2.13 6.31 5.96
CA LEU A 6 -2.61 6.39 7.34
C LEU A 6 -1.69 5.66 8.31
N ALA A 7 -1.37 4.39 8.05
CA ALA A 7 -0.48 3.61 8.91
C ALA A 7 0.91 4.27 8.99
N PHE A 8 1.44 4.69 7.84
CA PHE A 8 2.73 5.34 7.75
C PHE A 8 2.77 6.64 8.56
N GLY A 9 1.77 7.50 8.35
CA GLY A 9 1.66 8.78 9.05
C GLY A 9 1.50 8.62 10.56
N LEU A 10 0.69 7.67 11.03
CA LEU A 10 0.47 7.43 12.46
C LEU A 10 1.75 6.98 13.18
N ILE A 11 2.57 6.14 12.54
CA ILE A 11 3.80 5.59 13.12
C ILE A 11 4.95 6.62 13.06
N TRP A 12 5.14 7.25 11.91
CA TRP A 12 6.30 8.10 11.66
C TRP A 12 6.15 9.53 12.20
N LYS A 13 4.92 10.05 12.35
CA LYS A 13 4.70 11.40 12.91
C LYS A 13 5.27 11.59 14.31
N LYS A 14 5.28 10.52 15.12
CA LYS A 14 5.63 10.59 16.55
C LYS A 14 7.12 10.86 16.74
N GLU A 15 7.97 10.25 15.92
CA GLU A 15 9.42 10.49 15.90
C GLU A 15 9.93 10.20 14.48
N ARG A 16 10.54 11.20 13.85
CA ARG A 16 11.00 11.13 12.45
C ARG A 16 12.39 10.49 12.34
N THR A 17 12.54 9.25 12.83
CA THR A 17 13.77 8.45 12.71
C THR A 17 13.73 7.50 11.52
N THR A 18 14.89 7.07 11.03
CA THR A 18 14.99 6.08 9.94
C THR A 18 14.36 4.75 10.32
N MET A 19 14.54 4.29 11.57
CA MET A 19 13.93 3.04 12.03
C MET A 19 12.40 3.10 12.03
N ARG A 20 11.83 4.22 12.48
CA ARG A 20 10.37 4.40 12.41
C ARG A 20 9.87 4.56 10.98
N PHE A 21 10.66 5.15 10.09
CA PHE A 21 10.32 5.19 8.67
C PHE A 21 10.18 3.78 8.08
N VAL A 22 11.13 2.89 8.39
CA VAL A 22 11.10 1.48 7.94
C VAL A 22 9.90 0.75 8.54
N LEU A 23 9.68 0.86 9.85
CA LEU A 23 8.52 0.24 10.51
C LEU A 23 7.17 0.77 9.97
N ALA A 24 7.07 2.08 9.76
CA ALA A 24 5.91 2.74 9.17
C ALA A 24 5.63 2.24 7.75
N SER A 25 6.68 2.09 6.94
CA SER A 25 6.59 1.56 5.58
C SER A 25 6.17 0.09 5.57
N LEU A 26 6.76 -0.74 6.42
CA LEU A 26 6.39 -2.16 6.55
C LEU A 26 4.94 -2.33 6.99
N ALA A 27 4.53 -1.63 8.05
CA ALA A 27 3.16 -1.66 8.54
C ALA A 27 2.17 -1.13 7.49
N GLY A 28 2.52 -0.06 6.78
CA GLY A 28 1.72 0.49 5.68
C GLY A 28 1.57 -0.48 4.51
N THR A 29 2.65 -1.13 4.09
CA THR A 29 2.64 -2.11 2.99
C THR A 29 1.81 -3.34 3.35
N LEU A 30 2.03 -3.91 4.54
CA LEU A 30 1.26 -5.08 4.99
C LEU A 30 -0.23 -4.75 5.18
N GLY A 31 -0.53 -3.58 5.77
CA GLY A 31 -1.89 -3.11 5.94
C GLY A 31 -2.60 -2.88 4.60
N LEU A 32 -1.94 -2.23 3.64
CA LEU A 32 -2.47 -2.04 2.29
C LEU A 32 -2.71 -3.38 1.58
N THR A 33 -1.73 -4.29 1.64
CA THR A 33 -1.80 -5.61 1.00
C THR A 33 -2.97 -6.41 1.56
N LEU A 34 -3.12 -6.47 2.88
CA LEU A 34 -4.23 -7.17 3.52
C LEU A 34 -5.58 -6.55 3.13
N ALA A 35 -5.68 -5.21 3.17
CA ALA A 35 -6.89 -4.51 2.77
C ALA A 35 -7.24 -4.82 1.30
N MET A 36 -6.27 -4.86 0.41
CA MET A 36 -6.50 -5.13 -1.01
C MET A 36 -6.86 -6.58 -1.28
N LEU A 37 -6.33 -7.55 -0.53
CA LEU A 37 -6.79 -8.94 -0.61
C LEU A 37 -8.27 -9.05 -0.22
N VAL A 38 -8.67 -8.41 0.88
CA VAL A 38 -10.07 -8.39 1.34
C VAL A 38 -10.98 -7.71 0.32
N LEU A 39 -10.60 -6.51 -0.15
CA LEU A 39 -11.40 -5.76 -1.12
C LEU A 39 -11.52 -6.51 -2.46
N ASN A 40 -10.47 -7.20 -2.90
CA ASN A 40 -10.54 -7.99 -4.12
C ASN A 40 -11.46 -9.19 -3.97
N TYR A 41 -11.37 -9.89 -2.84
CA TYR A 41 -12.23 -11.04 -2.55
C TYR A 41 -13.71 -10.64 -2.40
N VAL A 42 -14.00 -9.62 -1.60
CA VAL A 42 -15.39 -9.24 -1.26
C VAL A 42 -16.06 -8.43 -2.36
N TYR A 43 -15.32 -7.52 -3.00
CA TYR A 43 -15.91 -6.56 -3.92
C TYR A 43 -15.47 -6.77 -5.37
N ALA A 44 -14.16 -6.78 -5.65
CA ALA A 44 -13.69 -6.77 -7.03
C ALA A 44 -14.20 -8.01 -7.79
N VAL A 45 -13.92 -9.21 -7.28
CA VAL A 45 -14.28 -10.46 -7.97
C VAL A 45 -15.79 -10.57 -8.23
N PRO A 46 -16.69 -10.37 -7.26
CA PRO A 46 -18.13 -10.41 -7.52
C PRO A 46 -18.62 -9.31 -8.46
N LEU A 47 -18.03 -8.12 -8.39
CA LEU A 47 -18.42 -6.99 -9.23
C LEU A 47 -18.01 -7.21 -10.69
N TYR A 48 -16.79 -7.70 -10.95
CA TYR A 48 -16.33 -8.05 -12.29
C TYR A 48 -17.17 -9.17 -12.90
N ALA A 49 -17.52 -10.20 -12.13
CA ALA A 49 -18.40 -11.26 -12.59
C ALA A 49 -19.79 -10.73 -12.97
N LYS A 50 -20.38 -9.87 -12.12
CA LYS A 50 -21.75 -9.38 -12.29
C LYS A 50 -21.91 -8.33 -13.39
N PHE A 51 -20.96 -7.43 -13.54
CA PHE A 51 -21.12 -6.25 -14.41
C PHE A 51 -20.22 -6.28 -15.65
N ALA A 52 -19.09 -6.98 -15.60
CA ALA A 52 -18.19 -7.10 -16.74
C ALA A 52 -18.31 -8.45 -17.47
N ASN A 53 -19.21 -9.34 -17.02
CA ASN A 53 -19.32 -10.73 -17.49
C ASN A 53 -17.96 -11.47 -17.48
N PHE A 54 -17.05 -11.05 -16.59
CA PHE A 54 -15.70 -11.59 -16.48
C PHE A 54 -15.57 -12.36 -15.17
N ASP A 55 -15.72 -13.68 -15.26
CA ASP A 55 -15.67 -14.58 -14.11
C ASP A 55 -14.22 -14.97 -13.80
N ILE A 56 -13.56 -14.12 -12.99
CA ILE A 56 -12.17 -14.30 -12.56
C ILE A 56 -11.97 -15.66 -11.89
N GLU A 57 -12.95 -16.10 -11.11
CA GLU A 57 -12.88 -17.37 -10.39
C GLU A 57 -12.87 -18.56 -11.36
N LYS A 58 -13.72 -18.54 -12.40
CA LYS A 58 -13.72 -19.60 -13.41
C LYS A 58 -12.50 -19.58 -14.34
N ILE A 59 -11.97 -18.40 -14.67
CA ILE A 59 -10.88 -18.27 -15.65
C ILE A 59 -9.52 -18.58 -15.02
N LEU A 60 -9.26 -18.01 -13.83
CA LEU A 60 -7.93 -18.03 -13.21
C LEU A 60 -7.90 -18.83 -11.92
N GLY A 61 -9.04 -19.07 -11.28
CA GLY A 61 -9.12 -19.57 -9.91
C GLY A 61 -8.89 -18.45 -8.90
N LEU A 62 -9.80 -18.31 -7.93
CA LEU A 62 -9.77 -17.22 -6.95
C LEU A 62 -8.46 -17.12 -6.16
N SER A 63 -7.99 -18.26 -5.64
CA SER A 63 -6.73 -18.30 -4.89
C SER A 63 -5.53 -17.94 -5.76
N ASN A 64 -5.51 -18.41 -7.01
CA ASN A 64 -4.41 -18.16 -7.93
C ASN A 64 -4.36 -16.66 -8.29
N TYR A 65 -5.50 -16.05 -8.61
CA TYR A 65 -5.60 -14.60 -8.85
C TYR A 65 -5.09 -13.77 -7.66
N LEU A 66 -5.56 -14.09 -6.45
CA LEU A 66 -5.16 -13.33 -5.25
C LEU A 66 -3.66 -13.48 -4.94
N MET A 67 -3.12 -14.69 -5.02
CA MET A 67 -1.73 -14.95 -4.61
C MET A 67 -0.70 -14.58 -5.68
N THR A 68 -1.04 -14.70 -6.96
CA THR A 68 -0.08 -14.44 -8.06
C THR A 68 -0.19 -13.05 -8.65
N MET A 69 -1.30 -12.34 -8.43
CA MET A 69 -1.49 -10.99 -8.97
C MET A 69 -1.65 -9.98 -7.85
N VAL A 70 -2.69 -10.11 -7.02
CA VAL A 70 -3.05 -9.09 -6.03
C VAL A 70 -1.96 -8.94 -4.96
N LEU A 71 -1.52 -10.06 -4.38
CA LEU A 71 -0.48 -10.06 -3.35
C LEU A 71 0.85 -9.43 -3.83
N PRO A 72 1.50 -9.92 -4.91
CA PRO A 72 2.80 -9.37 -5.33
C PRO A 72 2.67 -7.93 -5.84
N PHE A 73 1.59 -7.57 -6.53
CA PHE A 73 1.36 -6.18 -6.97
C PHE A 73 1.37 -5.21 -5.78
N ASN A 74 0.62 -5.52 -4.72
CA ASN A 74 0.51 -4.63 -3.56
C ASN A 74 1.79 -4.55 -2.74
N LEU A 75 2.56 -5.64 -2.67
CA LEU A 75 3.88 -5.63 -2.02
C LEU A 75 4.86 -4.73 -2.78
N ILE A 76 4.88 -4.81 -4.11
CA ILE A 76 5.71 -3.96 -4.96
C ILE A 76 5.25 -2.50 -4.87
N GLU A 77 3.95 -2.22 -4.92
CA GLU A 77 3.37 -0.88 -4.73
C GLU A 77 3.83 -0.27 -3.40
N GLY A 78 3.81 -1.04 -2.31
CA GLY A 78 4.29 -0.59 -1.00
C GLY A 78 5.78 -0.23 -0.98
N ILE A 79 6.62 -0.99 -1.69
CA ILE A 79 8.05 -0.67 -1.84
C ILE A 79 8.23 0.64 -2.63
N ILE A 80 7.50 0.80 -3.74
CA ILE A 80 7.54 2.02 -4.55
C ILE A 80 7.16 3.22 -3.70
N PHE A 81 6.08 3.13 -2.93
CA PHE A 81 5.66 4.21 -2.04
C PHE A 81 6.69 4.50 -0.95
N ALA A 82 7.29 3.49 -0.33
CA ALA A 82 8.35 3.71 0.65
C ALA A 82 9.53 4.50 0.03
N ILE A 83 9.96 4.14 -1.18
CA ILE A 83 11.04 4.86 -1.89
C ILE A 83 10.60 6.29 -2.23
N SER A 84 9.40 6.48 -2.77
CA SER A 84 8.88 7.81 -3.12
C SER A 84 8.77 8.72 -1.90
N PHE A 85 8.24 8.23 -0.78
CA PHE A 85 8.12 9.00 0.46
C PHE A 85 9.48 9.36 1.05
N TRP A 86 10.46 8.45 0.97
CA TRP A 86 11.82 8.74 1.40
C TRP A 86 12.44 9.86 0.56
N LEU A 87 12.31 9.77 -0.77
CA LEU A 87 12.82 10.79 -1.68
C LEU A 87 12.18 12.15 -1.41
N LEU A 88 10.86 12.20 -1.27
CA LEU A 88 10.13 13.42 -0.92
C LEU A 88 10.63 13.99 0.40
N PHE A 89 10.83 13.16 1.43
CA PHE A 89 11.34 13.63 2.71
C PHE A 89 12.74 14.23 2.59
N VAL A 90 13.66 13.57 1.89
CA VAL A 90 15.03 14.07 1.72
C VAL A 90 15.04 15.41 0.98
N LEU A 91 14.21 15.57 -0.06
CA LEU A 91 14.10 16.80 -0.84
C LEU A 91 13.42 17.94 -0.08
N LEU A 92 12.44 17.62 0.77
CA LEU A 92 11.69 18.61 1.56
C LEU A 92 12.37 18.96 2.89
N LYS A 93 13.31 18.14 3.39
CA LYS A 93 14.01 18.39 4.66
C LYS A 93 14.74 19.74 4.70
N PRO A 94 15.44 20.21 3.65
CA PRO A 94 16.10 21.51 3.64
C PRO A 94 15.10 22.68 3.71
N THR A 95 13.98 22.58 2.97
CA THR A 95 12.94 23.61 2.96
C THR A 95 12.15 23.63 4.27
N LEU A 96 11.83 22.47 4.86
CA LEU A 96 11.16 22.41 6.16
C LEU A 96 11.96 23.14 7.25
N LYS A 97 13.28 22.92 7.31
CA LYS A 97 14.16 23.57 8.31
C LYS A 97 14.16 25.08 8.22
N TYR A 98 13.86 25.65 7.05
CA TYR A 98 13.79 27.09 6.86
C TYR A 98 12.52 27.68 7.50
N TYR A 99 11.40 26.96 7.47
CA TYR A 99 10.12 27.38 8.06
C TYR A 99 9.93 26.97 9.53
N GLU A 100 10.78 26.09 10.07
CA GLU A 100 10.83 25.75 11.50
C GLU A 100 11.63 26.76 12.34
N ARG A 101 12.18 27.82 11.73
CA ARG A 101 12.78 28.98 12.40
C ARG A 101 11.76 30.10 12.54
#